data_AF-A8W9P9-F1
#
_entry.id   AF-A8W9P9-F1
#
_cell.length_a   1.000
_cell.length_b   1.000
_cell.length_c   1.000
_cell.angle_alpha   90.00
_cell.angle_beta   90.00
_cell.angle_gamma   90.00
#
_symmetry.space_group_name_H-M   'P 1'
#
loop_
_entity.id
_entity.type
_entity.pdbx_description
1 polymer ?
#
loop_
_entity_poly.entity_id
_entity_poly.type
_entity_poly.pdbx_seq_one_letter_code
_entity_poly.pdbx_strand_id
1 'polypeptide(L)'
;LPNFRVVGDNLKDRFDGASRVMVSNSDRVRGNGNAIASNSASNSVHGHREGLGRRHRYNFQLKPYNPEHKPPGPKDLVYLEPSPLFCEKNPKLGILGTHGRQCNDTSIGVDGCDLMCCGRGYKTQEVTVVERCA
;
A
#
# COMPACT_ATOMS: atom_id res chain seq x y z
N LEU A 1 4.41 -5.74 25.72
CA LEU A 1 4.30 -5.21 24.33
C LEU A 1 4.95 -3.82 24.30
N PRO A 2 5.60 -3.41 23.21
CA PRO A 2 6.18 -2.07 23.11
C PRO A 2 5.10 -0.98 23.09
N ASN A 3 5.48 0.26 23.36
CA ASN A 3 4.62 1.42 23.18
C ASN A 3 4.22 1.53 21.68
N PHE A 4 2.95 1.83 21.41
CA PHE A 4 2.43 1.91 20.04
C PHE A 4 3.13 2.98 19.19
N ARG A 5 3.69 4.03 19.81
CA ARG A 5 4.54 5.00 19.09
C ARG A 5 5.73 4.34 18.40
N VAL A 6 6.41 3.43 19.11
CA VAL A 6 7.56 2.68 18.55
C VAL A 6 7.13 1.79 17.38
N VAL A 7 5.93 1.21 17.46
CA VAL A 7 5.36 0.42 16.37
C VAL A 7 5.08 1.32 15.16
N GLY A 8 4.50 2.50 15.40
CA GLY A 8 4.23 3.51 14.38
C GLY A 8 5.51 3.99 13.69
N ASP A 9 6.53 4.32 14.46
CA ASP A 9 7.84 4.75 13.94
C ASP A 9 8.46 3.66 13.05
N ASN A 10 8.43 2.40 13.49
CA ASN A 10 8.96 1.28 12.69
C ASN A 10 8.19 1.07 11.37
N LEU A 11 6.86 1.27 11.39
CA LEU A 11 6.04 1.16 10.18
C LEU A 11 6.22 2.38 9.27
N LYS A 12 6.48 3.56 9.82
CA LYS A 12 6.79 4.77 9.04
C LYS A 12 8.09 4.60 8.26
N ASP A 13 9.13 4.03 8.87
CA ASP A 13 10.38 3.72 8.17
C ASP A 13 10.14 2.75 7.00
N ARG A 14 9.29 1.73 7.21
CA ARG A 14 8.91 0.78 6.16
C ARG A 14 8.05 1.40 5.06
N PHE A 15 7.27 2.42 5.39
CA PHE A 15 6.49 3.18 4.42
C PHE A 15 7.41 4.00 3.52
N ASP A 16 8.41 4.67 4.08
CA ASP A 16 9.39 5.45 3.31
C ASP A 16 10.27 4.56 2.41
N GLY A 17 10.53 3.32 2.84
CA GLY A 17 11.24 2.29 2.07
C GLY A 17 10.34 1.35 1.25
N ALA A 18 9.04 1.64 1.10
CA ALA A 18 8.12 0.71 0.45
C ALA A 18 8.48 0.46 -1.02
N SER A 19 8.41 -0.80 -1.44
CA SER A 19 8.83 -1.20 -2.79
C SER A 19 7.66 -1.29 -3.76
N ARG A 20 7.82 -0.70 -4.95
CA ARG A 20 6.85 -0.89 -6.03
C ARG A 20 6.97 -2.28 -6.63
N VAL A 21 5.86 -2.99 -6.71
CA VAL A 21 5.79 -4.34 -7.27
C VAL A 21 4.79 -4.40 -8.43
N MET A 22 4.92 -5.44 -9.24
CA MET A 22 3.96 -5.81 -10.27
C MET A 22 3.48 -7.25 -10.05
N VAL A 23 2.23 -7.50 -10.44
CA VAL A 23 1.60 -8.82 -10.35
C VAL A 23 2.08 -9.67 -11.51
N SER A 24 2.88 -10.71 -11.24
CA SER A 24 3.22 -11.70 -12.26
C SER A 24 2.19 -12.83 -12.21
N ASN A 25 1.37 -12.94 -13.25
CA ASN A 25 0.37 -14.00 -13.39
C ASN A 25 1.05 -15.26 -13.97
N SER A 26 2.03 -15.81 -13.25
CA SER A 26 2.87 -16.90 -13.75
C SER A 26 2.23 -18.30 -13.63
N ASP A 27 0.94 -18.42 -13.31
CA ASP A 27 0.27 -19.73 -13.18
C ASP A 27 -1.17 -19.74 -13.72
N ARG A 28 -1.34 -19.27 -14.96
CA ARG A 28 -2.51 -19.65 -15.80
C ARG A 28 -2.13 -20.20 -17.17
N VAL A 29 -0.90 -20.66 -17.35
CA VAL A 29 -0.64 -21.67 -18.39
C VAL A 29 -1.16 -22.99 -17.85
N ARG A 30 -2.50 -23.17 -17.89
CA ARG A 30 -3.07 -24.52 -17.89
C ARG A 30 -2.46 -25.20 -19.10
N GLY A 31 -1.51 -26.09 -18.81
CA GLY A 31 -0.93 -26.98 -19.79
C GLY A 31 -2.04 -27.58 -20.65
N ASN A 32 -1.85 -27.42 -21.95
CA ASN A 32 -2.55 -28.14 -23.00
C ASN A 32 -2.40 -29.64 -22.74
N GLY A 33 -3.39 -30.24 -22.09
CA GLY A 33 -3.57 -31.68 -21.99
C GLY A 33 -4.91 -32.02 -22.63
N ASN A 34 -4.86 -32.58 -23.84
CA ASN A 34 -6.00 -33.22 -24.48
C ASN A 34 -6.66 -34.20 -23.50
N ALA A 35 -7.78 -33.79 -22.90
CA ALA A 35 -8.70 -34.70 -22.24
C ALA A 35 -9.97 -34.70 -23.07
N ILE A 36 -10.06 -35.66 -23.99
CA ILE A 36 -11.32 -36.10 -24.57
C ILE A 36 -12.11 -36.69 -23.41
N ALA A 37 -12.84 -35.85 -22.68
CA ALA A 37 -13.74 -36.29 -21.64
C ALA A 37 -15.06 -36.69 -22.31
N SER A 38 -15.16 -37.97 -22.66
CA SER A 38 -16.44 -38.61 -22.98
C SER A 38 -17.41 -38.35 -21.83
N ASN A 39 -18.54 -37.72 -22.14
CA ASN A 39 -19.61 -37.47 -21.17
C ASN A 39 -20.32 -38.79 -20.87
N SER A 40 -19.81 -39.54 -19.89
CA SER A 40 -20.55 -40.60 -19.23
C SER A 40 -21.04 -40.06 -17.90
N ALA A 41 -22.27 -39.55 -17.90
CA ALA A 41 -22.99 -39.17 -16.69
C ALA A 41 -23.06 -40.39 -15.75
N SER A 42 -22.31 -40.37 -14.65
CA SER A 42 -22.42 -41.34 -13.57
C SER A 42 -22.74 -40.61 -12.28
N ASN A 43 -24.01 -40.71 -11.87
CA ASN A 43 -24.47 -40.25 -10.56
C ASN A 43 -24.04 -41.29 -9.52
N SER A 44 -23.12 -40.92 -8.64
CA SER A 44 -22.80 -41.73 -7.46
C SER A 44 -22.56 -40.82 -6.26
N VAL A 45 -23.57 -40.80 -5.39
CA VAL A 45 -23.57 -40.13 -4.10
C VAL A 45 -22.95 -41.08 -3.08
N HIS A 46 -21.62 -41.19 -3.06
CA HIS A 46 -20.81 -41.66 -1.91
C HIS A 46 -19.33 -41.69 -2.32
N GLY A 47 -18.59 -40.64 -1.94
CA GLY A 47 -17.14 -40.56 -2.12
C GLY A 47 -16.53 -39.69 -1.02
N HIS A 48 -15.69 -40.30 -0.20
CA HIS A 48 -14.99 -39.66 0.91
C HIS A 48 -14.20 -38.44 0.40
N ARG A 49 -14.43 -37.29 1.05
CA ARG A 49 -13.93 -35.97 0.68
C ARG A 49 -12.43 -35.88 1.01
N GLU A 50 -11.56 -36.38 0.15
CA GLU A 50 -10.14 -36.02 0.22
C GLU A 50 -10.02 -34.53 -0.09
N GLY A 51 -9.73 -33.77 0.96
CA GLY A 51 -9.62 -32.33 0.92
C GLY A 51 -8.61 -31.92 -0.13
N LEU A 52 -9.10 -31.30 -1.20
CA LEU A 52 -8.33 -30.38 -2.01
C LEU A 52 -7.71 -29.37 -1.04
N GLY A 53 -6.46 -29.63 -0.64
CA GLY A 53 -5.67 -28.74 0.19
C GLY A 53 -5.87 -27.33 -0.36
N ARG A 54 -6.21 -26.39 0.52
CA ARG A 54 -6.57 -25.01 0.20
C ARG A 54 -5.51 -24.45 -0.76
N ARG A 55 -5.73 -24.62 -2.07
CA ARG A 55 -4.89 -24.06 -3.12
C ARG A 55 -4.92 -22.57 -2.83
N HIS A 56 -3.76 -22.03 -2.48
CA HIS A 56 -3.57 -20.61 -2.28
C HIS A 56 -4.18 -19.92 -3.50
N ARG A 57 -5.36 -19.31 -3.32
CA ARG A 57 -6.14 -18.66 -4.40
C ARG A 57 -5.40 -17.44 -4.98
N TYR A 58 -4.19 -17.19 -4.51
CA TYR A 58 -3.38 -16.01 -4.75
C TYR A 58 -1.93 -16.43 -5.01
N ASN A 59 -1.70 -17.34 -5.95
CA ASN A 59 -0.36 -17.64 -6.49
C ASN A 59 0.15 -16.52 -7.42
N PHE A 60 -0.22 -15.26 -7.17
CA PHE A 60 0.42 -14.17 -7.89
C PHE A 60 1.77 -13.88 -7.23
N GLN A 61 2.84 -14.12 -7.97
CA GLN A 61 4.18 -13.77 -7.49
C GLN A 61 4.35 -12.27 -7.68
N LEU A 62 4.50 -11.54 -6.58
CA LEU A 62 4.89 -10.13 -6.62
C LEU A 62 6.35 -10.06 -7.05
N LYS A 63 6.61 -9.35 -8.15
CA LYS A 63 7.96 -9.07 -8.62
C LYS A 63 8.24 -7.58 -8.45
N PRO A 64 9.48 -7.19 -8.08
CA PRO A 64 9.87 -5.78 -8.11
C PRO A 64 9.56 -5.15 -9.47
N TYR A 65 9.05 -3.92 -9.47
CA TYR A 65 8.81 -3.19 -10.72
C TYR A 65 10.13 -2.89 -11.45
N ASN A 66 11.20 -2.58 -10.70
CA ASN A 66 12.57 -2.47 -11.22
C ASN A 66 13.37 -3.74 -10.84
N PRO A 67 13.90 -4.51 -11.81
CA PRO A 67 14.70 -5.71 -11.54
C PRO A 67 16.00 -5.46 -10.76
N GLU A 68 16.56 -4.25 -10.81
CA GLU A 68 17.78 -3.89 -10.07
C GLU A 68 17.54 -3.63 -8.58
N HIS A 69 16.27 -3.50 -8.17
CA HIS A 69 15.92 -3.29 -6.77
C HIS A 69 15.87 -4.62 -6.02
N LYS A 70 16.29 -4.58 -4.76
CA LYS A 70 16.19 -5.73 -3.86
C LYS A 70 14.72 -6.18 -3.76
N PRO A 71 14.43 -7.50 -3.90
CA PRO A 71 13.10 -8.02 -3.65
C PRO A 71 12.64 -7.74 -2.22
N PRO A 72 11.36 -7.37 -2.02
CA PRO A 72 10.83 -7.08 -0.70
C PRO A 72 10.78 -8.34 0.16
N GLY A 73 11.14 -8.21 1.44
CA GLY A 73 11.02 -9.26 2.43
C GLY A 73 9.61 -9.37 3.02
N PRO A 74 9.34 -10.39 3.86
CA PRO A 74 8.01 -10.64 4.44
C PRO A 74 7.54 -9.56 5.42
N LYS A 75 8.43 -8.67 5.86
CA LYS A 75 8.10 -7.57 6.77
C LYS A 75 7.99 -6.22 6.05
N ASP A 76 8.32 -6.16 4.76
CA ASP A 76 8.42 -4.90 4.04
C ASP A 76 7.06 -4.52 3.45
N LEU A 77 6.82 -3.21 3.30
CA LEU A 77 5.61 -2.71 2.67
C LEU A 77 5.81 -2.65 1.15
N VAL A 78 4.75 -2.98 0.41
CA VAL A 78 4.75 -2.98 -1.06
C VAL A 78 3.54 -2.26 -1.60
N TYR A 79 3.68 -1.66 -2.78
CA TYR A 79 2.58 -0.98 -3.46
C TYR A 79 2.59 -1.27 -4.97
N LEU A 80 1.41 -1.19 -5.60
CA LEU A 80 1.23 -1.45 -7.03
C LEU A 80 1.18 -0.15 -7.84
N GLU A 81 0.42 0.82 -7.36
CA GLU A 81 0.08 2.05 -8.05
C GLU A 81 0.69 3.27 -7.34
N PRO A 82 1.26 4.23 -8.09
CA PRO A 82 1.81 5.43 -7.50
C PRO A 82 0.72 6.24 -6.78
N SER A 83 1.10 6.92 -5.70
CA SER A 83 0.18 7.79 -4.97
C SER A 83 -0.20 9.02 -5.81
N PRO A 84 -1.46 9.50 -5.74
CA PRO A 84 -1.86 10.74 -6.40
C PRO A 84 -1.23 11.96 -5.74
N LEU A 85 -1.37 13.13 -6.37
CA LEU A 85 -1.03 14.40 -5.73
C LEU A 85 -2.08 14.78 -4.69
N PHE A 86 -1.63 15.17 -3.49
CA PHE A 86 -2.50 15.54 -2.36
C PHE A 86 -2.66 17.05 -2.16
N CYS A 87 -2.02 17.86 -3.01
CA CYS A 87 -1.99 19.31 -2.88
C CYS A 87 -3.39 19.93 -2.98
N GLU A 88 -4.14 19.56 -4.02
CA GLU A 88 -5.45 20.13 -4.34
C GLU A 88 -6.59 19.19 -3.95
N LYS A 89 -7.75 19.76 -3.66
CA LYS A 89 -8.94 19.00 -3.30
C LYS A 89 -9.44 18.19 -4.50
N ASN A 90 -9.56 16.88 -4.32
CA ASN A 90 -10.19 15.99 -5.29
C ASN A 90 -11.21 15.07 -4.60
N PRO A 91 -12.50 15.44 -4.61
CA PRO A 91 -13.57 14.67 -3.94
C PRO A 91 -13.72 13.24 -4.48
N LYS A 92 -13.38 13.00 -5.76
CA LYS A 92 -13.51 11.67 -6.38
C LYS A 92 -12.54 10.65 -5.77
N LEU A 93 -11.39 11.12 -5.29
CA LEU A 93 -10.35 10.31 -4.65
C LEU A 93 -10.35 10.47 -3.11
N GLY A 94 -11.31 11.21 -2.54
CA GLY A 94 -11.35 11.51 -1.11
C GLY A 94 -10.23 12.44 -0.63
N ILE A 95 -9.56 13.16 -1.54
CA ILE A 95 -8.45 14.06 -1.21
C ILE A 95 -9.02 15.43 -0.83
N LEU A 96 -8.73 15.89 0.38
CA LEU A 96 -9.20 17.18 0.89
C LEU A 96 -8.35 18.37 0.42
N GLY A 97 -7.11 18.11 -0.01
CA GLY A 97 -6.12 19.15 -0.31
C GLY A 97 -5.33 19.58 0.93
N THR A 98 -4.40 20.51 0.72
CA THR A 98 -3.47 21.01 1.75
C THR A 98 -3.78 22.45 2.20
N HIS A 99 -4.78 23.08 1.60
CA HIS A 99 -5.19 24.45 1.93
C HIS A 99 -5.64 24.57 3.39
N GLY A 100 -5.18 25.63 4.07
CA GLY A 100 -5.52 25.93 5.47
C GLY A 100 -4.83 25.03 6.50
N ARG A 101 -3.91 24.14 6.10
CA ARG A 101 -3.10 23.36 7.04
C ARG A 101 -1.97 24.23 7.61
N GLN A 102 -1.68 24.03 8.89
CA GLN A 102 -0.48 24.60 9.52
C GLN A 102 0.77 23.93 8.94
N CYS A 103 1.82 24.73 8.77
CA CYS A 103 3.13 24.30 8.30
C CYS A 103 4.22 24.94 9.16
N ASN A 104 5.43 24.37 9.09
CA ASN A 104 6.60 24.89 9.78
C ASN A 104 7.54 25.59 8.77
N ASP A 105 7.69 26.91 8.90
CA ASP A 105 8.54 27.71 8.01
C ASP A 105 10.02 27.30 8.07
N THR A 106 10.49 26.84 9.23
CA THR A 106 11.89 26.46 9.42
C THR A 106 12.23 25.04 8.94
N SER A 107 11.23 24.23 8.61
CA SER A 107 11.45 22.84 8.18
C SER A 107 11.62 22.75 6.66
N ILE A 108 12.62 21.97 6.24
CA ILE A 108 12.81 21.57 4.84
C ILE A 108 12.03 20.29 4.48
N GLY A 109 11.41 19.66 5.49
CA GLY A 109 10.73 18.37 5.36
C GLY A 109 9.30 18.50 4.87
N VAL A 110 8.56 17.38 4.92
CA VAL A 110 7.16 17.32 4.49
C VAL A 110 6.21 18.16 5.34
N ASP A 111 6.63 18.62 6.51
CA ASP A 111 5.94 19.60 7.37
C ASP A 111 6.33 21.05 7.06
N GLY A 112 7.37 21.23 6.24
CA GLY A 112 7.86 22.51 5.73
C GLY A 112 6.83 23.25 4.91
N CYS A 113 6.75 24.57 5.02
CA CYS A 113 5.75 25.35 4.30
C CYS A 113 5.88 25.24 2.77
N ASP A 114 7.10 25.11 2.23
CA ASP A 114 7.31 24.92 0.79
C ASP A 114 6.65 23.63 0.25
N LEU A 115 6.78 22.53 1.00
CA LEU A 115 6.23 21.22 0.63
C LEU A 115 4.75 21.08 1.02
N MET A 116 4.38 21.48 2.24
CA MET A 116 3.00 21.43 2.73
C MET A 116 2.06 22.33 1.92
N CYS A 117 2.52 23.52 1.54
CA CYS A 117 1.73 24.46 0.76
C CYS A 117 1.96 24.32 -0.75
N CYS A 118 2.74 23.33 -1.19
CA CYS A 118 3.03 23.01 -2.58
C CYS A 118 3.49 24.24 -3.39
N GLY A 119 4.36 25.07 -2.80
CA GLY A 119 4.90 26.29 -3.42
C GLY A 119 3.90 27.45 -3.62
N ARG A 120 2.66 27.35 -3.11
CA ARG A 120 1.65 28.42 -3.23
C ARG A 120 1.89 29.62 -2.29
N GLY A 121 2.93 29.56 -1.46
CA GLY A 121 3.17 30.49 -0.36
C GLY A 121 2.33 30.17 0.88
N TYR A 122 2.60 30.89 1.96
CA TYR A 122 1.96 30.73 3.26
C TYR A 122 1.80 32.09 3.95
N LYS A 123 0.97 32.14 4.98
CA LYS A 123 0.77 33.31 5.83
C LYS A 123 1.17 32.96 7.25
N THR A 124 1.98 33.82 7.86
CA THR A 124 2.33 33.70 9.27
C THR A 124 1.28 34.42 10.11
N GLN A 125 0.81 33.78 11.17
CA GLN A 125 -0.15 34.35 12.12
C GLN A 125 0.39 34.15 13.53
N GLU A 126 0.46 35.22 14.31
CA GLU A 126 0.72 35.15 15.74
C GLU A 126 -0.56 34.80 16.49
N VAL A 127 -0.48 33.79 17.37
CA VAL A 127 -1.61 33.31 18.16
C VAL A 127 -1.18 33.23 19.62
N THR A 128 -1.90 33.89 20.51
CA THR A 128 -1.68 33.78 21.95
C THR A 128 -2.21 32.42 22.44
N VAL A 129 -1.31 31.58 22.96
CA VAL A 129 -1.67 30.27 23.53
C VAL A 129 -1.61 30.37 25.06
N VAL A 130 -2.67 29.94 25.72
CA VAL A 130 -2.71 29.83 27.19
C VAL A 130 -2.37 28.40 27.56
N GLU A 131 -1.27 28.22 28.28
CA GLU A 131 -0.84 26.94 28.82
C GLU A 131 -0.70 27.02 30.34
N ARG A 132 -0.64 25.86 31.00
CA ARG A 132 -0.36 25.80 32.44
C ARG A 132 1.14 26.04 32.64
N CYS A 133 1.51 27.15 33.25
CA CYS A 133 2.88 27.41 33.70
C CYS A 133 3.18 26.71 35.03
N ALA A 134 4.48 26.54 35.32
CA ALA A 134 5.00 25.98 36.56
C ALA A 134 5.08 27.03 37.68
#